data_AF-A0A6I3FAA7-F1
#
_entry.id   AF-A0A6I3FAA7-F1
#
_cell.length_a   1.000
_cell.length_b   1.000
_cell.length_c   1.000
_cell.angle_alpha   90.00
_cell.angle_beta   90.00
_cell.angle_gamma   90.00
#
_symmetry.space_group_name_H-M   'P 1'
#
loop_
_entity.id
_entity.type
_entity.pdbx_description
1 polymer ?
#
loop_
_entity_poly.entity_id
_entity_poly.type
_entity_poly.pdbx_seq_one_letter_code
_entity_poly.pdbx_strand_id
1 'polypeptide(L)'
;MKFRLVAGLTLSVLIFIIATPASNADSTPSPSPSPSSTPLTAIEQYKLDVEIYRTQVAARKLEREEIAKEFMAKVEAANSFADKALLKAKTKSEIRSINAQQKTAIALAIAIKEAALSEMGPAPLEPVKPVKLEPLKSSKPESSKSSKPESSKSPEATTAKKTKSPKASPSSS
;
A
#
# COMPACT_ATOMS: atom_id res chain seq x y z
N MET A 1 -45.88 14.52 -41.17
CA MET A 1 -45.40 15.93 -41.15
C MET A 1 -45.02 16.28 -39.71
N LYS A 2 -43.82 16.75 -39.35
CA LYS A 2 -42.65 17.22 -40.13
C LYS A 2 -41.35 16.67 -39.49
N PHE A 3 -40.33 16.36 -40.29
CA PHE A 3 -38.95 16.18 -39.79
C PHE A 3 -38.29 17.55 -39.56
N ARG A 4 -37.42 17.67 -38.55
CA ARG A 4 -36.40 18.73 -38.46
C ARG A 4 -35.10 18.19 -37.84
N LEU A 5 -34.02 18.35 -38.60
CA LEU A 5 -32.58 18.47 -38.29
C LEU A 5 -32.04 17.83 -36.97
N VAL A 6 -31.03 16.95 -36.97
CA VAL A 6 -29.66 17.03 -37.54
C VAL A 6 -28.79 18.15 -36.94
N ALA A 7 -27.54 17.81 -36.61
CA ALA A 7 -26.47 18.62 -36.02
C ALA A 7 -26.58 18.90 -34.49
N GLY A 8 -25.49 18.76 -33.72
CA GLY A 8 -24.15 18.35 -34.14
C GLY A 8 -23.21 17.90 -33.03
N LEU A 9 -22.20 17.15 -33.45
CA LEU A 9 -21.02 16.77 -32.68
C LEU A 9 -20.19 18.03 -32.39
N THR A 10 -20.24 18.54 -31.15
CA THR A 10 -19.34 19.61 -30.69
C THR A 10 -18.16 19.04 -29.92
N LEU A 11 -17.13 18.68 -30.67
CA LEU A 11 -15.77 18.51 -30.16
C LEU A 11 -15.30 19.83 -29.54
N SER A 12 -15.30 19.94 -28.21
CA SER A 12 -14.74 21.09 -27.49
C SER A 12 -13.39 20.71 -26.89
N VAL A 13 -12.32 21.18 -27.52
CA VAL A 13 -10.92 20.98 -27.10
C VAL A 13 -10.34 22.33 -26.70
N LEU A 14 -9.64 22.36 -25.56
CA LEU A 14 -9.01 23.55 -24.94
C LEU A 14 -10.05 24.61 -24.47
N ILE A 15 -9.83 25.36 -23.40
CA ILE A 15 -8.56 25.89 -22.87
C ILE A 15 -8.43 25.62 -21.36
N PHE A 16 -7.29 25.07 -20.93
CA PHE A 16 -6.90 25.01 -19.52
C PHE A 16 -6.27 26.36 -19.13
N ILE A 17 -7.05 27.24 -18.51
CA ILE A 17 -6.53 28.50 -17.97
C ILE A 17 -5.75 28.20 -16.69
N ILE A 18 -4.43 28.25 -16.78
CA ILE A 18 -3.53 28.13 -15.63
C ILE A 18 -3.64 29.43 -14.82
N ALA A 19 -4.51 29.44 -13.81
CA ALA A 19 -4.49 30.48 -12.80
C ALA A 19 -3.21 30.31 -11.95
N THR A 20 -2.16 31.05 -12.29
CA THR A 20 -0.94 31.13 -11.48
C THR A 20 -1.26 31.81 -10.15
N PRO A 21 -1.13 31.15 -8.98
CA PRO A 21 -1.17 31.86 -7.72
C PRO A 21 0.08 32.74 -7.63
N ALA A 22 -0.11 34.05 -7.57
CA ALA A 22 0.95 34.98 -7.19
C ALA A 22 1.23 34.80 -5.70
N SER A 23 2.10 33.84 -5.36
CA SER A 23 2.65 33.69 -4.02
C SER A 23 3.48 34.93 -3.68
N ASN A 24 2.85 35.91 -3.04
CA ASN A 24 3.55 36.98 -2.38
C ASN A 24 4.39 36.35 -1.26
N ALA A 25 5.71 36.34 -1.43
CA ALA A 25 6.64 36.00 -0.37
C ALA A 25 6.71 37.17 0.62
N ASP A 26 5.61 37.38 1.35
CA ASP A 26 5.65 38.23 2.54
C ASP A 26 6.65 37.61 3.51
N SER A 27 7.70 38.36 3.83
CA SER A 27 8.77 37.94 4.74
C SER A 27 8.28 38.04 6.18
N THR A 28 7.23 37.27 6.48
CA THR A 28 6.80 37.00 7.85
C THR A 28 8.01 36.47 8.63
N PRO A 29 8.28 36.97 9.85
CA PRO A 29 9.38 36.47 10.64
C PRO A 29 9.15 34.99 10.89
N SER A 30 10.13 34.17 10.48
CA SER A 30 10.16 32.72 10.68
C SER A 30 9.59 32.37 12.07
N PRO A 31 8.50 31.60 12.17
CA PRO A 31 7.96 31.22 13.46
C PRO A 31 9.01 30.37 14.17
N SER A 32 9.73 31.00 15.10
CA SER A 32 10.65 30.32 15.99
C SER A 32 9.90 29.16 16.63
N PRO A 33 10.40 27.91 16.53
CA PRO A 33 9.71 26.77 17.13
C PRO A 33 9.78 26.92 18.65
N SER A 34 8.76 27.52 19.25
CA SER A 34 8.56 27.53 20.70
C SER A 34 8.31 26.10 21.17
N PRO A 35 9.22 25.48 21.95
CA PRO A 35 9.01 24.14 22.49
C PRO A 35 8.07 24.24 23.70
N SER A 36 6.80 24.57 23.44
CA SER A 36 5.75 24.67 24.47
C SER A 36 5.07 23.32 24.77
N SER A 37 5.61 22.22 24.26
CA SER A 37 5.37 20.88 24.77
C SER A 37 6.59 20.43 25.56
N THR A 38 6.40 20.13 26.84
CA THR A 38 7.38 19.36 27.61
C THR A 38 7.64 18.05 26.85
N PRO A 39 8.87 17.74 26.44
CA PRO A 39 9.13 16.55 25.65
C PRO A 39 8.78 15.31 26.49
N LEU A 40 7.87 14.48 25.99
CA LEU A 40 7.55 13.19 26.62
C LEU A 40 8.83 12.38 26.77
N THR A 41 8.98 11.71 27.91
CA THR A 41 10.08 10.75 28.04
C THR A 41 9.89 9.63 27.02
N ALA A 42 10.97 9.00 26.57
CA ALA A 42 10.88 7.92 25.58
C ALA A 42 9.93 6.77 26.01
N ILE A 43 9.75 6.56 27.32
CA ILE A 43 8.82 5.57 27.88
C ILE A 43 7.36 6.02 27.78
N GLU A 44 7.07 7.32 27.90
CA GLU A 44 5.72 7.86 27.73
C GLU A 44 5.34 7.91 26.25
N GLN A 45 6.27 8.29 25.37
CA GLN A 45 6.07 8.18 23.93
C GLN A 45 5.77 6.72 23.53
N TYR A 46 6.55 5.75 24.00
CA TYR A 46 6.28 4.33 23.77
C TYR A 46 4.89 3.89 24.24
N LYS A 47 4.39 4.38 25.39
CA LYS A 47 3.04 4.05 25.85
C LYS A 47 1.96 4.59 24.90
N LEU A 48 2.13 5.82 24.44
CA LEU A 48 1.24 6.46 23.46
C LEU A 48 1.26 5.70 22.12
N ASP A 49 2.45 5.37 21.62
CA ASP A 49 2.64 4.62 20.39
C ASP A 49 1.97 3.23 20.47
N VAL A 50 2.02 2.56 21.64
CA VAL A 50 1.33 1.28 21.88
C VAL A 50 -0.19 1.42 21.85
N GLU A 51 -0.75 2.51 22.37
CA GLU A 51 -2.18 2.77 22.30
C GLU A 51 -2.62 3.05 20.85
N ILE A 52 -1.87 3.89 20.13
CA ILE A 52 -2.05 4.17 18.70
C ILE A 52 -1.94 2.90 17.86
N TYR A 53 -0.96 2.03 18.12
CA TYR A 53 -0.83 0.75 17.43
C TYR A 53 -2.06 -0.13 17.63
N ARG A 54 -2.58 -0.23 18.87
CA ARG A 54 -3.77 -1.05 19.16
C ARG A 54 -5.03 -0.53 18.47
N THR A 55 -5.22 0.78 18.40
CA THR A 55 -6.38 1.37 17.70
C THR A 55 -6.25 1.17 16.18
N GLN A 56 -5.07 1.36 15.58
CA GLN A 56 -4.83 1.09 14.17
C GLN A 56 -5.05 -0.39 13.80
N VAL A 57 -4.57 -1.33 14.61
CA VAL A 57 -4.78 -2.77 14.40
C VAL A 57 -6.27 -3.13 14.47
N ALA A 58 -7.02 -2.54 15.41
CA ALA A 58 -8.47 -2.74 15.52
C ALA A 58 -9.23 -2.16 14.31
N ALA A 59 -8.93 -0.93 13.91
CA ALA A 59 -9.53 -0.29 12.73
C ALA A 59 -9.29 -1.12 11.46
N ARG A 60 -8.04 -1.52 11.22
CA ARG A 60 -7.64 -2.38 10.08
C ARG A 60 -8.33 -3.76 10.09
N LYS A 61 -8.70 -4.29 11.26
CA LYS A 61 -9.49 -5.53 11.37
C LYS A 61 -10.93 -5.29 10.89
N LEU A 62 -11.58 -4.23 11.38
CA LEU A 62 -12.95 -3.88 10.99
C LEU A 62 -13.05 -3.58 9.49
N GLU A 63 -12.10 -2.84 8.93
CA GLU A 63 -12.01 -2.52 7.51
C GLU A 63 -11.92 -3.80 6.63
N ARG A 64 -11.11 -4.80 7.03
CA ARG A 64 -11.08 -6.10 6.33
C ARG A 64 -12.40 -6.86 6.42
N GLU A 65 -13.08 -6.79 7.56
CA GLU A 65 -14.38 -7.43 7.76
C GLU A 65 -15.47 -6.75 6.89
N GLU A 66 -15.41 -5.44 6.74
CA GLU A 66 -16.28 -4.67 5.84
C GLU A 66 -16.02 -4.99 4.35
N ILE A 67 -14.76 -4.99 3.91
CA ILE A 67 -14.37 -5.41 2.55
C ILE A 67 -14.85 -6.84 2.25
N ALA A 68 -14.69 -7.77 3.19
CA ALA A 68 -15.14 -9.15 3.04
C ALA A 68 -16.69 -9.25 2.97
N LYS A 69 -17.40 -8.46 3.77
CA LYS A 69 -18.86 -8.38 3.77
C LYS A 69 -19.41 -7.80 2.46
N GLU A 70 -18.83 -6.71 1.94
CA GLU A 70 -19.24 -6.16 0.65
C GLU A 70 -18.98 -7.16 -0.48
N PHE A 71 -17.81 -7.81 -0.50
CA PHE A 71 -17.51 -8.84 -1.49
C PHE A 71 -18.56 -9.96 -1.50
N MET A 72 -18.92 -10.50 -0.33
CA MET A 72 -19.98 -11.51 -0.22
C MET A 72 -21.33 -10.99 -0.72
N ALA A 73 -21.72 -9.77 -0.35
CA ALA A 73 -22.99 -9.17 -0.80
C ALA A 73 -23.03 -8.97 -2.34
N LYS A 74 -21.92 -8.62 -2.98
CA LYS A 74 -21.82 -8.49 -4.45
C LYS A 74 -21.93 -9.85 -5.14
N VAL A 75 -21.29 -10.89 -4.59
CA VAL A 75 -21.38 -12.27 -5.10
C VAL A 75 -22.81 -12.80 -4.96
N GLU A 76 -23.46 -12.60 -3.80
CA GLU A 76 -24.85 -12.99 -3.59
C GLU A 76 -25.80 -12.24 -4.54
N ALA A 77 -25.61 -10.94 -4.72
CA ALA A 77 -26.39 -10.15 -5.68
C ALA A 77 -26.22 -10.64 -7.13
N ALA A 78 -24.99 -10.97 -7.54
CA ALA A 78 -24.71 -11.53 -8.87
C ALA A 78 -25.39 -12.89 -9.09
N ASN A 79 -25.37 -13.76 -8.08
CA ASN A 79 -26.06 -15.07 -8.11
C ASN A 79 -27.58 -14.89 -8.13
N SER A 80 -28.14 -14.10 -7.23
CA SER A 80 -29.57 -13.82 -7.15
C SER A 80 -30.12 -13.19 -8.43
N PHE A 81 -29.34 -12.31 -9.09
CA PHE A 81 -29.65 -11.78 -10.41
C PHE A 81 -29.66 -12.89 -11.48
N ALA A 82 -28.62 -13.73 -11.52
CA ALA A 82 -28.50 -14.82 -12.47
C ALA A 82 -29.68 -15.80 -12.35
N ASP A 83 -30.02 -16.24 -11.14
CA ASP A 83 -31.14 -17.16 -10.88
C ASP A 83 -32.47 -16.55 -11.36
N LYS A 84 -32.76 -15.30 -10.98
CA LYS A 84 -33.97 -14.57 -11.39
C LYS A 84 -34.05 -14.33 -12.91
N ALA A 85 -32.90 -14.20 -13.58
CA ALA A 85 -32.83 -14.06 -15.03
C ALA A 85 -32.98 -15.41 -15.75
N LEU A 86 -32.38 -16.48 -15.23
CA LEU A 86 -32.48 -17.84 -15.78
C LEU A 86 -33.92 -18.36 -15.74
N LEU A 87 -34.70 -18.05 -14.70
CA LEU A 87 -36.13 -18.35 -14.63
C LEU A 87 -36.96 -17.71 -15.76
N LYS A 88 -36.45 -16.68 -16.43
CA LYS A 88 -37.11 -15.97 -17.54
C LYS A 88 -36.53 -16.33 -18.92
N ALA A 89 -35.33 -16.90 -18.95
CA ALA A 89 -34.62 -17.24 -20.18
C ALA A 89 -35.31 -18.44 -20.87
N LYS A 90 -35.50 -18.34 -22.20
CA LYS A 90 -36.14 -19.40 -23.00
C LYS A 90 -35.18 -20.01 -24.02
N THR A 91 -34.06 -19.35 -24.29
CA THR A 91 -33.10 -19.73 -25.32
C THR A 91 -31.73 -20.05 -24.74
N LYS A 92 -30.98 -20.92 -25.42
CA LYS A 92 -29.58 -21.22 -25.08
C LYS A 92 -28.66 -19.99 -25.18
N SER A 93 -29.04 -18.97 -25.96
CA SER A 93 -28.27 -17.73 -26.10
C SER A 93 -28.41 -16.84 -24.85
N GLU A 94 -29.64 -16.64 -24.37
CA GLU A 94 -29.91 -15.90 -23.13
C GLU A 94 -29.21 -16.54 -21.93
N ILE A 95 -29.30 -17.87 -21.78
CA ILE A 95 -28.63 -18.60 -20.69
C ILE A 95 -27.11 -18.37 -20.71
N ARG A 96 -26.48 -18.41 -21.90
CA ARG A 96 -25.04 -18.10 -22.05
C ARG A 96 -24.73 -16.65 -21.66
N SER A 97 -25.57 -15.70 -22.08
CA SER A 97 -25.41 -14.28 -21.76
C SER A 97 -25.51 -14.02 -20.24
N ILE A 98 -26.50 -14.62 -19.57
CA ILE A 98 -26.71 -14.48 -18.12
C ILE A 98 -25.51 -15.08 -17.36
N ASN A 99 -25.05 -16.28 -17.73
CA ASN A 99 -23.88 -16.90 -17.13
C ASN A 99 -22.59 -16.10 -17.37
N ALA A 100 -22.46 -15.42 -18.52
CA ALA A 100 -21.35 -14.52 -18.79
C ALA A 100 -21.43 -13.26 -17.91
N GLN A 101 -22.61 -12.66 -17.77
CA GLN A 101 -22.84 -11.50 -16.89
C GLN A 101 -22.54 -11.83 -15.42
N GLN A 102 -22.99 -12.99 -14.91
CA GLN A 102 -22.70 -13.48 -13.56
C GLN A 102 -21.19 -13.59 -13.33
N LYS A 103 -20.46 -14.26 -14.23
CA LYS A 103 -19.00 -14.43 -14.14
C LYS A 103 -18.28 -13.08 -14.18
N THR A 104 -18.70 -12.17 -15.05
CA THR A 104 -18.14 -10.80 -15.12
C THR A 104 -18.40 -10.02 -13.83
N ALA A 105 -19.62 -10.08 -13.27
CA ALA A 105 -19.95 -9.43 -12.02
C ALA A 105 -19.13 -9.96 -10.83
N ILE A 106 -18.93 -11.27 -10.75
CA ILE A 106 -18.05 -11.89 -9.74
C ILE A 106 -16.59 -11.49 -9.95
N ALA A 107 -16.09 -11.47 -11.19
CA ALA A 107 -14.73 -11.03 -11.50
C ALA A 107 -14.50 -9.55 -11.12
N LEU A 108 -15.49 -8.68 -11.36
CA LEU A 108 -15.45 -7.28 -10.91
C LEU A 108 -15.49 -7.17 -9.38
N ALA A 109 -16.30 -7.98 -8.70
CA ALA A 109 -16.33 -8.01 -7.23
C ALA A 109 -14.98 -8.45 -6.63
N ILE A 110 -14.30 -9.42 -7.26
CA ILE A 110 -12.93 -9.81 -6.89
C ILE A 110 -11.97 -8.64 -7.13
N ALA A 111 -12.00 -8.00 -8.30
CA ALA A 111 -11.11 -6.87 -8.61
C ALA A 111 -11.29 -5.69 -7.64
N ILE A 112 -12.53 -5.37 -7.25
CA ILE A 112 -12.85 -4.35 -6.24
C ILE A 112 -12.29 -4.74 -4.88
N LYS A 113 -12.50 -6.00 -4.46
CA LYS A 113 -11.97 -6.51 -3.18
C LYS A 113 -10.45 -6.44 -3.11
N GLU A 114 -9.74 -6.88 -4.16
CA GLU A 114 -8.27 -6.85 -4.19
C GLU A 114 -7.73 -5.41 -4.29
N ALA A 115 -8.43 -4.50 -4.99
CA ALA A 115 -8.10 -3.07 -4.99
C ALA A 115 -8.24 -2.46 -3.59
N ALA A 116 -9.36 -2.70 -2.90
CA ALA A 116 -9.59 -2.24 -1.53
C ALA A 116 -8.55 -2.80 -0.55
N LEU A 117 -8.21 -4.10 -0.65
CA LEU A 117 -7.14 -4.71 0.16
C LEU A 117 -5.75 -4.10 -0.11
N SER A 118 -5.50 -3.64 -1.34
CA SER A 118 -4.26 -2.92 -1.68
C SER A 118 -4.24 -1.48 -1.15
N GLU A 119 -5.41 -0.83 -1.02
CA GLU A 119 -5.55 0.54 -0.50
C GLU A 119 -5.25 0.61 1.02
N MET A 120 -5.50 -0.48 1.76
CA MET A 120 -5.17 -0.61 3.19
C MET A 120 -3.67 -0.41 3.54
N GLY A 121 -2.77 -0.41 2.56
CA GLY A 121 -1.33 -0.19 2.77
C GLY A 121 -0.63 -1.24 3.66
N PRO A 122 0.59 -0.96 4.14
CA PRO A 122 1.34 -1.87 5.03
C PRO A 122 0.68 -2.01 6.40
N ALA A 123 0.87 -3.16 7.06
CA ALA A 123 0.36 -3.37 8.42
C ALA A 123 1.01 -2.40 9.43
N PRO A 124 0.29 -1.95 10.48
CA PRO A 124 0.86 -1.18 11.57
C PRO A 124 2.08 -1.90 12.17
N LEU A 125 3.15 -1.16 12.42
CA LEU A 125 4.36 -1.69 13.04
C LEU A 125 4.22 -1.67 14.56
N GLU A 126 4.66 -2.74 15.22
CA GLU A 126 4.68 -2.79 16.69
C GLU A 126 5.73 -1.80 17.24
N PRO A 127 5.36 -0.93 18.21
CA PRO A 127 6.30 0.01 18.80
C PRO A 127 7.45 -0.70 19.53
N VAL A 128 8.68 -0.25 19.28
CA VAL A 128 9.87 -0.82 19.92
C VAL A 128 10.08 -0.18 21.30
N LYS A 129 10.15 -0.99 22.36
CA LYS A 129 10.41 -0.49 23.71
C LYS A 129 11.82 0.13 23.80
N PRO A 130 11.97 1.38 24.28
CA PRO A 130 13.28 1.98 24.46
C PRO A 130 14.15 1.17 25.42
N VAL A 131 15.28 0.66 24.92
CA VAL A 131 16.33 0.10 25.76
C VAL A 131 17.02 1.27 26.46
N LYS A 132 17.00 1.27 27.80
CA LYS A 132 17.81 2.20 28.59
C LYS A 132 19.27 1.82 28.38
N LEU A 133 19.99 2.62 27.60
CA LEU A 133 21.44 2.58 27.57
C LEU A 133 21.92 3.01 28.97
N GLU A 134 22.36 2.05 29.78
CA GLU A 134 23.08 2.39 31.00
C GLU A 134 24.33 3.19 30.60
N PRO A 135 24.66 4.29 31.30
CA PRO A 135 25.88 5.03 31.01
C PRO A 135 27.08 4.10 31.16
N LEU A 136 27.81 3.86 30.06
CA LEU A 136 29.12 3.24 30.10
C LEU A 136 29.97 4.03 31.10
N LYS A 137 30.28 3.41 32.25
CA LYS A 137 31.03 4.06 33.33
C LYS A 137 32.32 4.61 32.75
N SER A 138 32.49 5.92 32.86
CA SER A 138 33.63 6.66 32.34
C SER A 138 34.89 6.34 33.15
N SER A 139 35.56 5.24 32.82
CA SER A 139 36.95 5.03 33.23
C SER A 139 37.83 6.07 32.52
N LYS A 140 38.24 7.10 33.26
CA LYS A 140 39.26 8.07 32.83
C LYS A 140 40.58 7.35 32.51
N PRO A 141 41.46 7.94 31.68
CA PRO A 141 42.58 7.23 31.08
C PRO A 141 43.81 7.19 31.99
N GLU A 142 44.60 6.12 31.87
CA GLU A 142 46.04 6.12 32.17
C GLU A 142 46.83 5.53 31.00
N SER A 143 48.10 5.92 30.91
CA SER A 143 48.92 5.85 29.70
C SER A 143 50.11 4.90 29.79
N SER A 144 50.29 4.05 28.79
CA SER A 144 51.60 3.52 28.31
C SER A 144 51.34 2.75 27.01
N LYS A 145 51.89 3.02 25.81
CA LYS A 145 53.22 3.40 25.27
C LYS A 145 53.91 2.19 24.62
N SER A 146 54.14 2.30 23.30
CA SER A 146 54.80 1.33 22.37
C SER A 146 54.05 0.01 22.13
N SER A 147 54.07 -0.59 20.92
CA SER A 147 54.93 -0.36 19.73
C SER A 147 54.23 -0.70 18.40
N LYS A 148 54.64 -0.03 17.32
CA LYS A 148 54.32 -0.28 15.89
C LYS A 148 55.63 -0.60 15.15
N PRO A 149 55.70 -1.59 14.23
CA PRO A 149 55.52 -1.43 12.76
C PRO A 149 54.45 -2.40 12.17
N GLU A 150 53.60 -2.03 11.19
CA GLU A 150 53.88 -1.94 9.73
C GLU A 150 54.04 -3.35 9.08
N SER A 151 53.28 -3.80 8.06
CA SER A 151 52.39 -3.18 7.05
C SER A 151 51.16 -4.13 6.77
N SER A 152 50.32 -4.09 5.71
CA SER A 152 50.28 -3.36 4.42
C SER A 152 48.85 -3.31 3.80
N LYS A 153 48.70 -2.47 2.75
CA LYS A 153 47.80 -2.58 1.56
C LYS A 153 46.31 -3.00 1.66
N SER A 154 45.44 -2.10 1.18
CA SER A 154 44.29 -2.40 0.28
C SER A 154 44.75 -2.92 -1.10
N PRO A 155 43.88 -3.31 -2.08
CA PRO A 155 42.40 -3.44 -2.06
C PRO A 155 41.86 -4.75 -2.72
N GLU A 156 40.53 -4.85 -2.83
CA GLU A 156 39.77 -5.45 -3.96
C GLU A 156 39.71 -6.98 -4.24
N ALA A 157 38.63 -7.33 -4.98
CA ALA A 157 38.44 -8.47 -5.88
C ALA A 157 38.13 -9.90 -5.36
N THR A 158 36.83 -10.24 -5.43
CA THR A 158 36.27 -11.26 -6.36
C THR A 158 36.82 -12.71 -6.39
N THR A 159 36.00 -13.67 -5.95
CA THR A 159 35.75 -14.97 -6.63
C THR A 159 34.44 -15.56 -6.07
N ALA A 160 33.34 -15.74 -6.82
CA ALA A 160 33.08 -16.77 -7.85
C ALA A 160 33.51 -18.19 -7.39
N LYS A 161 32.59 -19.12 -7.11
CA LYS A 161 31.86 -20.03 -8.04
C LYS A 161 30.88 -20.86 -7.17
N LYS A 162 29.85 -21.57 -7.65
CA LYS A 162 29.78 -22.36 -8.89
C LYS A 162 28.34 -22.62 -9.34
N THR A 163 28.04 -22.25 -10.57
CA THR A 163 26.84 -22.67 -11.33
C THR A 163 26.81 -24.18 -11.59
N LYS A 164 25.62 -24.81 -11.55
CA LYS A 164 25.23 -25.86 -12.52
C LYS A 164 23.72 -26.12 -12.60
N SER A 165 23.12 -25.63 -13.69
CA SER A 165 21.95 -26.22 -14.38
C SER A 165 22.41 -26.54 -15.82
N PRO A 166 21.60 -27.14 -16.71
CA PRO A 166 20.48 -28.09 -16.54
C PRO A 166 20.78 -29.43 -17.28
N LYS A 167 19.86 -30.44 -17.28
CA LYS A 167 19.49 -31.18 -18.51
C LYS A 167 18.24 -32.09 -18.40
N ALA A 168 17.32 -31.85 -19.34
CA ALA A 168 16.41 -32.76 -20.07
C ALA A 168 15.72 -33.99 -19.43
N SER A 169 14.41 -34.06 -19.69
CA SER A 169 13.63 -35.30 -19.87
C SER A 169 14.14 -36.15 -21.05
N PRO A 170 13.79 -37.45 -21.08
CA PRO A 170 13.14 -37.99 -22.28
C PRO A 170 11.87 -38.82 -21.98
N SER A 171 11.14 -39.15 -23.05
CA SER A 171 9.90 -39.95 -23.06
C SER A 171 10.14 -41.46 -23.22
N SER A 172 9.05 -42.22 -23.47
CA SER A 172 8.92 -43.68 -23.71
C SER A 172 8.79 -44.52 -22.43
N SER A 173 7.90 -45.54 -22.36
CA SER A 173 6.94 -46.09 -23.36
C SER A 173 5.58 -46.35 -22.74
#